data_AF-X0Z3K3-F1
#
_entry.id   AF-X0Z3K3-F1
#
_cell.length_a   1.000
_cell.length_b   1.000
_cell.length_c   1.000
_cell.angle_alpha   90.00
_cell.angle_beta   90.00
_cell.angle_gamma   90.00
#
_symmetry.space_group_name_H-M   'P 1'
#
loop_
_entity.id
_entity.type
_entity.pdbx_description
1 polymer ?
#
loop_
_entity_poly.entity_id
_entity_poly.type
_entity_poly.pdbx_seq_one_letter_code
_entity_poly.pdbx_strand_id
1 'polypeptide(L)'
;ERSTYEIMTPETIGLSGSRMVLGRHTGRHGFTDRCKKLGYKLTEEELERTYQRFLQVADKKKEVFDEDVAAIIDDEVRMVEHTFELEYMRVLIETGESPTAIIKIKSKEGIKEAQAEGDGPVRITNCVAFAHI
;
A
#
# COMPACT_ATOMS: atom_id res chain seq x y z
N GLU A 1 -2.96 32.72 24.69
CA GLU A 1 -3.05 33.69 23.58
C GLU A 1 -2.58 33.02 22.29
N ARG A 2 -3.48 32.87 21.30
CA ARG A 2 -3.20 32.36 19.95
C ARG A 2 -3.83 33.34 18.98
N SER A 3 -3.06 34.35 18.57
CA SER A 3 -3.51 35.36 17.62
C SER A 3 -2.50 35.43 16.48
N THR A 4 -2.55 34.46 15.58
CA THR A 4 -1.78 34.54 14.34
C THR A 4 -2.50 33.75 13.24
N TYR A 5 -3.16 34.48 12.35
CA TYR A 5 -3.59 34.05 11.01
C TYR A 5 -4.72 33.01 10.87
N GLU A 6 -5.90 33.28 11.45
CA GLU A 6 -7.15 32.72 10.90
C GLU A 6 -8.22 33.82 10.85
N ILE A 7 -8.45 34.38 9.66
CA ILE A 7 -9.50 35.40 9.43
C ILE A 7 -10.86 34.73 9.13
N MET A 8 -10.88 33.44 8.76
CA MET A 8 -12.08 32.62 8.59
C MET A 8 -11.82 31.22 9.14
N THR A 9 -12.81 30.62 9.81
CA THR A 9 -12.72 29.22 10.22
C THR A 9 -13.13 28.31 9.04
N PRO A 10 -12.52 27.12 8.86
CA PRO A 10 -12.83 26.21 7.75
C PRO A 10 -14.32 25.84 7.65
N GLU A 11 -15.04 25.86 8.78
CA GLU A 11 -16.47 25.58 8.80
C GLU A 11 -17.30 26.65 8.06
N THR A 12 -16.81 27.89 7.98
CA THR A 12 -17.52 29.03 7.38
C THR A 12 -17.70 28.88 5.86
N ILE A 13 -16.90 28.01 5.21
CA ILE A 13 -16.99 27.71 3.77
C ILE A 13 -17.45 26.27 3.47
N GLY A 14 -18.03 25.57 4.44
CA GLY A 14 -18.60 24.23 4.23
C GLY A 14 -17.57 23.10 4.09
N LEU A 15 -16.30 23.34 4.43
CA LEU A 15 -15.30 22.29 4.50
C LEU A 15 -15.52 21.47 5.79
N SER A 16 -16.18 20.33 5.64
CA SER A 16 -16.35 19.35 6.71
C SER A 16 -15.03 18.60 6.92
N GLY A 17 -14.22 19.12 7.85
CA GLY A 17 -12.98 18.51 8.29
C GLY A 17 -11.75 19.13 7.65
N SER A 18 -10.76 19.48 8.48
CA SER A 18 -9.46 19.90 7.98
C SER A 18 -8.82 18.74 7.23
N ARG A 19 -8.67 18.88 5.91
CA ARG A 19 -7.71 18.09 5.12
C ARG A 19 -6.32 18.46 5.61
N MET A 20 -5.87 17.78 6.64
CA MET A 20 -4.57 18.04 7.24
C MET A 20 -3.51 17.42 6.35
N VAL A 21 -2.79 18.28 5.62
CA VAL A 21 -1.63 17.87 4.85
C VAL A 21 -0.47 17.66 5.82
N LEU A 22 0.10 16.46 5.83
CA LEU A 22 1.31 16.16 6.59
C LEU A 22 2.53 16.40 5.70
N GLY A 23 3.64 16.79 6.32
CA GLY A 23 4.92 16.96 5.63
C GLY A 23 6.07 16.53 6.54
N ARG A 24 7.32 16.67 6.08
CA ARG A 24 8.51 16.28 6.87
C ARG A 24 8.58 16.92 8.26
N HIS A 25 8.03 18.12 8.38
CA HIS A 25 7.99 18.88 9.64
C HIS A 25 6.88 18.44 10.59
N THR A 26 6.00 17.54 10.15
CA THR A 26 5.03 16.88 11.03
C THR A 26 5.81 16.00 12.01
N GLY A 27 6.03 16.52 13.22
CA GLY A 27 6.65 15.75 14.29
C GLY A 27 5.82 14.51 14.65
N ARG A 28 6.48 13.55 15.31
CA ARG A 28 5.90 12.26 15.70
C ARG A 28 4.54 12.36 16.40
N HIS A 29 4.35 13.36 17.26
CA HIS A 29 3.07 13.56 17.96
C HIS A 29 1.93 13.89 16.98
N GLY A 30 2.17 14.78 16.01
CA GLY A 30 1.18 15.14 15.00
C GLY A 30 0.83 13.95 14.08
N PHE A 31 1.83 13.14 13.72
CA PHE A 31 1.61 11.90 12.99
C PHE A 31 0.78 10.89 13.80
N THR A 32 1.12 10.69 15.08
CA THR A 32 0.42 9.76 15.99
C THR A 32 -1.05 10.14 16.16
N ASP A 33 -1.33 11.43 16.39
CA ASP A 33 -2.70 11.93 16.51
C ASP A 33 -3.47 11.73 15.21
N ARG A 34 -2.82 11.85 14.06
CA ARG A 34 -3.45 11.61 12.76
C ARG A 34 -3.79 10.13 12.57
N CYS A 35 -2.87 9.22 12.87
CA CYS A 35 -3.14 7.77 12.83
C CYS A 35 -4.35 7.41 13.71
N LYS A 36 -4.45 7.98 14.92
CA LYS A 36 -5.60 7.77 15.82
C LYS A 36 -6.90 8.34 15.24
N LYS A 37 -6.87 9.54 14.64
CA LYS A 37 -8.04 10.14 13.98
C LYS A 37 -8.53 9.32 12.78
N LEU A 38 -7.62 8.61 12.10
CA LEU A 38 -7.93 7.67 11.03
C LEU A 38 -8.43 6.29 11.53
N GLY A 39 -8.43 6.07 12.85
CA GLY A 39 -8.93 4.83 13.47
C GLY A 39 -7.88 3.74 13.67
N TYR A 40 -6.60 4.01 13.39
CA TYR A 40 -5.53 3.04 13.60
C TYR A 40 -5.07 3.01 15.05
N LYS A 41 -4.95 1.79 15.60
CA LYS A 41 -4.38 1.52 16.92
C LYS A 41 -3.04 0.80 16.74
N LEU A 42 -1.97 1.57 16.69
CA LEU A 42 -0.61 1.06 16.54
C LEU A 42 0.05 0.89 17.91
N THR A 43 0.81 -0.18 18.06
CA THR A 43 1.79 -0.33 19.14
C THR A 43 2.92 0.69 18.97
N GLU A 44 3.73 0.88 20.02
CA GLU A 44 4.84 1.85 19.98
C GLU A 44 5.89 1.47 18.91
N GLU A 45 6.13 0.18 18.71
CA GLU A 45 7.06 -0.36 17.72
C GLU A 45 6.53 -0.15 16.28
N GLU A 46 5.26 -0.48 16.03
CA GLU A 46 4.61 -0.24 14.73
C GLU A 46 4.59 1.26 14.41
N LEU A 47 4.30 2.10 15.41
CA LEU A 47 4.28 3.55 15.25
C LEU A 47 5.67 4.09 14.88
N GLU A 48 6.73 3.59 15.50
CA GLU A 48 8.11 3.98 15.15
C GLU A 48 8.44 3.60 13.70
N ARG A 49 8.18 2.34 13.30
CA ARG A 49 8.43 1.86 11.94
C ARG A 49 7.66 2.68 10.90
N THR A 50 6.36 2.86 11.13
CA THR A 50 5.47 3.64 10.27
C THR A 50 5.93 5.09 10.18
N TYR A 51 6.40 5.69 11.29
CA TYR A 51 6.90 7.06 11.30
C TYR A 51 8.19 7.23 10.49
N GLN A 52 9.13 6.27 10.57
CA GLN A 52 10.34 6.30 9.74
C GLN A 52 9.99 6.21 8.24
N ARG A 53 9.02 5.36 7.89
CA ARG A 53 8.55 5.25 6.51
C ARG A 53 7.83 6.51 6.03
N PHE A 54 7.02 7.12 6.90
CA PHE A 54 6.41 8.41 6.66
C PHE A 54 7.45 9.49 6.35
N LEU A 55 8.56 9.58 7.09
CA LEU A 55 9.62 10.55 6.78
C LEU A 55 10.23 10.35 5.39
N GLN A 56 10.44 9.09 4.98
CA GLN A 56 10.95 8.78 3.64
C GLN A 56 9.97 9.19 2.52
N VAL A 57 8.67 9.00 2.76
CA VAL A 57 7.62 9.42 1.81
C VAL A 57 7.53 10.94 1.78
N ALA A 58 7.56 11.60 2.95
CA ALA A 58 7.51 13.06 3.06
C ALA A 58 8.74 13.77 2.46
N ASP A 59 9.89 13.09 2.41
CA ASP A 59 11.08 13.60 1.70
C ASP A 59 10.89 13.62 0.18
N LYS A 60 10.15 12.65 -0.35
CA LYS A 60 9.90 12.53 -1.79
C LYS A 60 8.65 13.30 -2.22
N LYS A 61 7.64 13.35 -1.35
CA LYS A 61 6.34 13.96 -1.58
C LYS A 61 6.18 15.10 -0.58
N LYS A 62 6.23 16.34 -1.08
CA LYS A 62 6.11 17.56 -0.24
C LYS A 62 4.84 17.56 0.63
N GLU A 63 3.79 16.88 0.17
CA GLU A 63 2.49 16.79 0.80
C GLU A 63 2.04 15.33 0.91
N VAL A 64 1.86 14.86 2.14
CA VAL A 64 1.39 13.52 2.47
C VAL A 64 -0.05 13.63 2.97
N PHE A 65 -0.95 12.93 2.31
CA PHE A 65 -2.39 12.93 2.60
C PHE A 65 -2.77 11.70 3.43
N ASP A 66 -4.02 11.64 3.86
CA ASP A 66 -4.54 10.55 4.69
C ASP A 66 -4.46 9.20 3.99
N GLU A 67 -4.65 9.19 2.66
CA GLU A 67 -4.53 7.99 1.83
C GLU A 67 -3.10 7.46 1.83
N ASP A 68 -2.11 8.36 1.82
CA ASP A 68 -0.70 7.96 1.92
C ASP A 68 -0.38 7.42 3.31
N VAL A 69 -0.91 8.04 4.38
CA VAL A 69 -0.74 7.54 5.75
C VAL A 69 -1.36 6.16 5.91
N ALA A 70 -2.57 5.95 5.39
CA ALA A 70 -3.22 4.65 5.39
C ALA A 70 -2.39 3.59 4.65
N ALA A 71 -1.84 3.93 3.47
CA ALA A 71 -0.99 3.03 2.70
C ALA A 71 0.30 2.66 3.44
N ILE A 72 0.97 3.63 4.09
CA ILE A 72 2.18 3.37 4.88
C ILE A 72 1.86 2.44 6.06
N ILE A 73 0.73 2.68 6.74
CA ILE A 73 0.30 1.83 7.86
C ILE A 73 -0.03 0.42 7.36
N ASP A 74 -0.71 0.29 6.22
CA ASP A 74 -1.04 -1.03 5.67
C ASP A 74 0.22 -1.83 5.34
N ASP A 75 1.22 -1.21 4.72
CA ASP A 75 2.52 -1.83 4.42
C ASP A 75 3.29 -2.27 5.68
N GLU A 76 3.24 -1.50 6.77
CA GLU A 76 4.04 -1.79 7.98
C GLU A 76 3.32 -2.69 9.00
N VAL A 77 2.00 -2.54 9.13
CA VAL A 77 1.18 -3.30 10.11
C VAL A 77 0.69 -4.61 9.51
N ARG A 78 0.40 -4.66 8.21
CA ARG A 78 0.33 -5.94 7.51
C ARG A 78 1.76 -6.37 7.23
N MET A 79 2.42 -6.90 8.26
CA MET A 79 3.36 -7.98 8.03
C MET A 79 2.55 -9.15 7.45
N VAL A 80 2.19 -9.06 6.17
CA VAL A 80 1.84 -10.22 5.39
C VAL A 80 3.12 -11.04 5.43
N GLU A 81 3.17 -12.06 6.27
CA GLU A 81 4.10 -13.15 6.04
C GLU A 81 3.92 -13.48 4.56
N HIS A 82 4.92 -13.16 3.74
CA HIS A 82 4.88 -13.42 2.31
C HIS A 82 4.72 -14.94 2.15
N THR A 83 3.46 -15.37 2.12
CA THR A 83 3.09 -16.79 2.14
C THR A 83 3.47 -17.40 0.79
N PHE A 84 3.60 -16.54 -0.22
CA PHE A 84 3.88 -16.83 -1.60
C PHE A 84 4.88 -15.79 -2.15
N GLU A 85 5.95 -16.26 -2.78
CA GLU A 85 6.97 -15.47 -3.46
C GLU A 85 7.02 -15.91 -4.93
N LEU A 86 6.98 -14.97 -5.89
CA LEU A 86 7.07 -15.30 -7.30
C LEU A 86 8.53 -15.61 -7.68
N GLU A 87 8.82 -16.87 -8.01
CA GLU A 87 10.16 -17.32 -8.40
C GLU A 87 10.39 -17.17 -9.91
N TYR A 88 9.37 -17.49 -10.70
CA TYR A 88 9.48 -17.54 -12.15
C TYR A 88 8.14 -17.26 -12.82
N MET A 89 8.18 -16.52 -13.92
CA MET A 89 7.05 -16.35 -14.82
C MET A 89 7.53 -16.36 -16.27
N ARG A 90 6.87 -17.16 -17.10
CA ARG A 90 7.06 -17.18 -18.54
C ARG A 90 5.71 -17.14 -19.23
N VAL A 91 5.59 -16.27 -20.22
CA VAL A 91 4.40 -16.12 -21.06
C VAL A 91 4.85 -16.25 -22.51
N LEU A 92 4.23 -17.17 -23.26
CA LEU A 92 4.40 -17.30 -24.71
C LEU A 92 3.12 -16.86 -25.40
N ILE A 93 3.28 -16.02 -26.41
CA ILE A 93 2.22 -15.56 -27.29
C ILE A 93 2.78 -15.70 -28.70
N GLU A 94 2.11 -16.50 -29.51
CA GLU A 94 2.51 -16.78 -30.89
C GLU A 94 1.27 -16.73 -31.79
N THR A 95 1.43 -16.19 -33.00
CA THR A 95 0.33 -16.05 -33.95
C THR A 95 -0.12 -17.42 -34.44
N GLY A 96 -1.38 -17.77 -34.17
CA GLY A 96 -1.96 -19.05 -34.59
C GLY A 96 -1.88 -20.15 -33.51
N GLU A 97 -1.21 -19.88 -32.40
CA GLU A 97 -1.13 -20.76 -31.23
C GLU A 97 -1.89 -20.16 -30.05
N SER A 98 -2.39 -21.01 -29.16
CA SER A 98 -3.01 -20.57 -27.92
C SER A 98 -1.96 -19.98 -26.97
N PRO A 99 -2.13 -18.74 -26.48
CA PRO A 99 -1.25 -18.16 -25.47
C PRO A 99 -1.07 -19.09 -24.26
N THR A 100 0.17 -19.23 -23.80
CA THR A 100 0.54 -20.12 -22.69
C THR A 100 1.28 -19.34 -21.60
N ALA A 101 0.91 -19.56 -20.34
CA ALA A 101 1.61 -19.02 -19.17
C ALA A 101 2.11 -20.15 -18.26
N ILE A 102 3.34 -20.01 -17.77
CA ILE A 102 3.96 -20.88 -16.76
C ILE A 102 4.43 -20.00 -15.62
N ILE A 103 4.06 -20.34 -14.39
CA ILE A 103 4.47 -19.60 -13.19
C ILE A 103 4.95 -20.58 -12.12
N LYS A 104 6.03 -20.20 -11.42
CA LYS A 104 6.51 -20.88 -10.22
C LYS A 104 6.40 -19.94 -9.03
N ILE A 105 5.73 -20.41 -7.98
CA ILE A 105 5.54 -19.69 -6.73
C ILE A 105 6.21 -20.50 -5.62
N LYS A 106 7.03 -19.85 -4.83
CA LYS A 106 7.61 -20.39 -3.61
C LYS A 106 6.67 -20.11 -2.44
N SER A 107 6.27 -21.17 -1.75
CA SER A 107 5.41 -21.11 -0.56
C SER A 107 6.11 -21.76 0.63
N LYS A 108 5.48 -21.72 1.82
CA LYS A 108 5.96 -22.46 3.01
C LYS A 108 6.08 -23.98 2.77
N GLU A 109 5.33 -24.53 1.81
CA GLU A 109 5.34 -25.95 1.44
C GLU A 109 6.38 -26.29 0.36
N GLY A 110 7.11 -25.29 -0.15
CA GLY A 110 8.04 -25.42 -1.28
C GLY A 110 7.56 -24.70 -2.54
N ILE A 111 8.22 -24.99 -3.66
CA ILE A 111 7.94 -24.36 -4.97
C ILE A 111 6.84 -25.14 -5.68
N LYS A 112 5.75 -24.45 -6.03
CA LYS A 112 4.65 -24.97 -6.86
C LYS A 112 4.74 -24.35 -8.25
N GLU A 113 4.48 -25.16 -9.27
CA GLU A 113 4.43 -24.73 -10.67
C GLU A 113 3.01 -24.90 -11.20
N ALA A 114 2.53 -23.91 -11.96
CA ALA A 114 1.26 -23.97 -12.65
C ALA A 114 1.42 -23.50 -14.10
N GLN A 115 0.67 -24.15 -15.00
CA GLN A 115 0.59 -23.83 -16.41
C GLN A 115 -0.88 -23.58 -16.80
N ALA A 116 -1.11 -22.57 -17.62
CA ALA A 116 -2.43 -22.26 -18.16
C ALA A 116 -2.35 -21.88 -19.64
N GLU A 117 -3.40 -22.23 -20.38
CA GLU A 117 -3.63 -21.84 -21.78
C GLU A 117 -4.93 -21.03 -21.84
N GLY A 118 -5.03 -20.06 -22.75
CA GLY A 118 -6.27 -19.28 -22.88
C GLY A 118 -6.28 -18.26 -24.00
N ASP A 119 -7.46 -17.70 -24.26
CA ASP A 119 -7.77 -16.91 -25.47
C ASP A 119 -7.23 -15.47 -25.47
N GLY A 120 -6.15 -15.18 -24.74
CA GLY A 120 -5.52 -13.86 -24.76
C GLY A 120 -4.55 -13.56 -23.62
N PRO A 121 -3.63 -12.59 -23.81
CA PRO A 121 -2.49 -12.35 -22.93
C PRO A 121 -2.87 -11.90 -21.51
N VAL A 122 -4.01 -11.21 -21.36
CA VAL A 122 -4.51 -10.73 -20.06
C VAL A 122 -5.24 -11.82 -19.29
N ARG A 123 -5.80 -12.83 -19.98
CA ARG A 123 -6.60 -13.89 -19.35
C ARG A 123 -5.73 -15.05 -18.84
N ILE A 124 -4.62 -15.33 -19.52
CA ILE A 124 -3.70 -16.40 -19.13
C ILE A 124 -2.95 -16.13 -17.83
N THR A 125 -2.62 -14.87 -17.52
CA THR A 125 -2.00 -14.50 -16.23
C THR A 125 -2.97 -14.63 -15.06
N ASN A 126 -4.27 -14.48 -15.32
CA ASN A 126 -5.31 -14.56 -14.30
C ASN A 126 -5.65 -16.01 -13.89
N CYS A 127 -5.31 -17.01 -14.72
CA CYS A 127 -5.52 -18.43 -14.39
C CYS A 127 -4.54 -18.95 -13.32
N VAL A 128 -3.42 -18.25 -13.09
CA VAL A 128 -2.43 -18.62 -12.07
C VAL A 128 -2.88 -18.26 -10.65
N ALA A 129 -3.92 -17.46 -10.50
CA ALA A 129 -4.60 -17.27 -9.23
C ALA A 129 -5.15 -18.59 -8.64
N PHE A 130 -5.25 -19.65 -9.45
CA PHE A 130 -5.74 -20.97 -9.04
C PHE A 130 -4.65 -22.02 -8.80
N ALA A 131 -3.37 -21.64 -8.74
CA ALA A 131 -2.31 -22.49 -8.18
C ALA A 131 -2.41 -22.58 -6.62
N HIS A 132 -3.65 -22.70 -6.14
CA HIS A 132 -4.20 -23.05 -4.82
C HIS A 132 -3.78 -22.12 -3.65
N ILE A 133 -4.65 -21.24 -3.13
CA ILE A 133 -5.74 -21.60 -2.19
C ILE A 133 -6.14 -23.08 -2.20
#